data_AF-A0AAD2HGK2-F1
#
_entry.id   AF-A0AAD2HGK2-F1
#
_cell.length_a   1.000
_cell.length_b   1.000
_cell.length_c   1.000
_cell.angle_alpha   90.00
_cell.angle_beta   90.00
_cell.angle_gamma   90.00
#
_symmetry.space_group_name_H-M   'P 1'
#
loop_
_entity.id
_entity.type
_entity.pdbx_description
1 polymer ?
#
loop_
_entity_poly.entity_id
_entity_poly.type
_entity_poly.pdbx_seq_one_letter_code
_entity_poly.pdbx_strand_id
1 'polypeptide(L)'
;MSDGLKSGTTQTEDRIRLQEVKRVIVTQKESDGDHRDALGEVTECASMNGDISRAIVKVHEGVTLYFHPTTSSEPIRIRLHESTAQDLMLDLGPPNKVHAKEDERMTIHATAHPRTGSESCYFYNYFQHGLDFLLSSTHVVIKIIIHSNIPGSPLFQRYKRCNWEIEGRPEDDEDDTPPRRGFYDRFETISHFLSPREPPPSMLLDRTDDEDALTLPNATTRLHGYDGIVLEVSESSQVVTVMLF
;
A
#
# COMPACT_ATOMS: atom_id res chain seq x y z
N MET A 1 -52.61 -45.72 -19.14
CA MET A 1 -51.19 -46.13 -18.98
C MET A 1 -50.56 -45.93 -20.35
N SER A 2 -49.60 -45.06 -20.61
CA SER A 2 -48.63 -44.37 -19.76
C SER A 2 -48.07 -43.16 -20.54
N ASP A 3 -47.88 -42.08 -19.80
CA ASP A 3 -47.12 -40.87 -20.13
C ASP A 3 -45.67 -41.13 -20.59
N GLY A 4 -45.08 -40.12 -21.25
CA GLY A 4 -43.61 -40.01 -21.28
C GLY A 4 -43.01 -39.18 -22.41
N LEU A 5 -43.33 -37.88 -22.49
CA LEU A 5 -42.62 -36.92 -23.33
C LEU A 5 -41.19 -36.65 -22.77
N LYS A 6 -40.20 -36.86 -23.65
CA LYS A 6 -38.80 -36.38 -23.69
C LYS A 6 -38.30 -35.47 -22.54
N SER A 7 -37.32 -35.95 -21.77
CA SER A 7 -36.39 -35.14 -20.96
C SER A 7 -35.09 -34.89 -21.73
N GLY A 8 -34.99 -33.73 -22.39
CA GLY A 8 -33.79 -33.28 -23.11
C GLY A 8 -33.10 -32.06 -22.49
N THR A 9 -33.54 -31.61 -21.32
CA THR A 9 -33.22 -30.26 -20.81
C THR A 9 -32.07 -30.22 -19.80
N THR A 10 -31.63 -31.36 -19.25
CA THR A 10 -30.67 -31.40 -18.13
C THR A 10 -29.19 -31.25 -18.54
N GLN A 11 -28.80 -31.56 -19.79
CA GLN A 11 -27.39 -31.48 -20.20
C GLN A 11 -26.91 -30.07 -20.54
N THR A 12 -27.82 -29.14 -20.84
CA THR A 12 -27.45 -27.78 -21.25
C THR A 12 -27.18 -26.88 -20.03
N GLU A 13 -27.87 -27.09 -18.91
CA GLU A 13 -27.70 -26.29 -17.69
C GLU A 13 -26.36 -26.57 -16.98
N ASP A 14 -25.89 -27.81 -16.97
CA ASP A 14 -24.59 -28.17 -16.36
C ASP A 14 -23.40 -27.62 -17.16
N ARG A 15 -23.55 -27.42 -18.48
CA ARG A 15 -22.51 -26.80 -19.32
C ARG A 15 -22.32 -25.32 -19.06
N ILE A 16 -23.34 -24.63 -18.54
CA ILE A 16 -23.27 -23.19 -18.22
C ILE A 16 -22.56 -22.97 -16.87
N ARG A 17 -22.68 -23.91 -15.92
CA ARG A 17 -22.04 -23.81 -14.60
C ARG A 17 -20.54 -24.09 -14.59
N LEU A 18 -20.01 -24.67 -15.65
CA LEU A 18 -18.58 -25.02 -15.81
C LEU A 18 -17.81 -24.04 -16.72
N GLN A 19 -18.39 -22.87 -17.01
CA GLN A 19 -17.76 -21.91 -17.91
C GLN A 19 -16.71 -21.09 -17.14
N GLU A 20 -15.44 -21.47 -17.28
CA GLU A 20 -14.31 -20.72 -16.74
C GLU A 20 -14.20 -19.35 -17.43
N VAL A 21 -14.23 -18.30 -16.61
CA VAL A 21 -14.00 -16.93 -17.08
C VAL A 21 -12.50 -16.76 -17.37
N LYS A 22 -12.13 -16.86 -18.64
CA LYS A 22 -10.72 -16.72 -19.08
C LYS A 22 -10.19 -15.28 -18.99
N ARG A 23 -11.09 -14.29 -19.04
CA ARG A 23 -10.76 -12.86 -18.90
C ARG A 23 -12.00 -12.08 -18.49
N VAL A 24 -11.82 -11.13 -17.59
CA VAL A 24 -12.81 -10.09 -17.27
C VAL A 24 -12.28 -8.80 -17.88
N ILE A 25 -13.07 -8.16 -18.74
CA ILE A 25 -12.77 -6.84 -19.28
C ILE A 25 -13.82 -5.89 -18.72
N VAL A 26 -13.38 -4.92 -17.93
CA VAL A 26 -14.24 -3.86 -17.39
C VAL A 26 -14.05 -2.65 -18.29
N THR A 27 -15.07 -2.30 -19.06
CA THR A 27 -15.08 -1.09 -19.90
C THR A 27 -15.93 -0.02 -19.25
N GLN A 28 -15.46 1.22 -19.26
CA GLN A 28 -16.28 2.38 -18.91
C GLN A 28 -17.32 2.57 -20.02
N LYS A 29 -18.60 2.68 -19.65
CA LYS A 29 -19.68 2.90 -20.62
C LYS A 29 -19.68 4.38 -21.00
N GLU A 30 -19.11 4.71 -22.16
CA GLU A 30 -19.14 6.06 -22.70
C GLU A 30 -20.56 6.43 -23.17
N SER A 31 -20.94 7.69 -22.96
CA SER A 31 -22.23 8.24 -23.38
C SER A 31 -22.22 8.86 -24.78
N ASP A 32 -21.08 8.88 -25.46
CA ASP A 32 -20.95 9.45 -26.80
C ASP A 32 -20.19 8.49 -27.71
N GLY A 33 -20.69 8.28 -28.92
CA GLY A 33 -20.24 7.28 -29.89
C GLY A 33 -18.91 7.59 -30.56
N ASP A 34 -17.95 8.15 -29.82
CA ASP A 34 -16.60 8.41 -30.30
C ASP A 34 -15.75 7.18 -29.98
N HIS A 35 -15.24 6.49 -31.00
CA HIS A 35 -14.35 5.34 -30.82
C HIS A 35 -12.97 5.82 -30.35
N ARG A 36 -12.86 6.17 -29.06
CA ARG A 36 -11.56 6.36 -28.41
C ARG A 36 -10.97 5.00 -28.07
N ASP A 37 -9.66 4.87 -28.25
CA ASP A 37 -8.96 3.62 -27.96
C ASP A 37 -9.10 3.29 -26.48
N ALA A 38 -9.97 2.32 -26.17
CA ALA A 38 -10.23 1.84 -24.81
C ALA A 38 -8.99 1.27 -24.11
N LEU A 39 -7.86 1.17 -24.81
CA LEU A 39 -6.57 0.72 -24.28
C LEU A 39 -5.53 1.86 -24.13
N GLY A 40 -5.83 3.08 -24.57
CA GLY A 40 -4.83 4.15 -24.71
C GLY A 40 -4.87 5.26 -23.67
N GLU A 41 -6.04 5.59 -23.12
CA GLU A 41 -6.17 6.78 -22.26
C GLU A 41 -7.11 6.48 -21.08
N VAL A 42 -6.53 6.22 -19.90
CA VAL A 42 -7.30 6.16 -18.65
C VAL A 42 -7.84 7.57 -18.42
N THR A 43 -9.13 7.77 -18.72
CA THR A 43 -9.75 9.08 -18.55
C THR A 43 -9.90 9.36 -17.06
N GLU A 44 -9.24 10.41 -16.56
CA GLU A 44 -9.36 10.82 -15.17
C GLU A 44 -10.84 11.12 -14.84
N CYS A 45 -11.38 10.42 -13.85
CA CYS A 45 -12.74 10.67 -13.40
C CYS A 45 -12.75 11.80 -12.37
N ALA A 46 -13.77 12.65 -12.37
CA ALA A 46 -13.92 13.73 -11.40
C ALA A 46 -13.88 13.23 -9.94
N SER A 47 -14.27 11.98 -9.69
CA SER A 47 -14.21 11.35 -8.36
C SER A 47 -12.78 11.09 -7.86
N MET A 48 -11.78 11.13 -8.74
CA MET A 48 -10.37 10.91 -8.41
C MET A 48 -9.67 12.20 -8.00
N ASN A 49 -10.30 13.37 -8.16
CA ASN A 49 -9.69 14.65 -7.84
C ASN A 49 -9.22 14.69 -6.37
N GLY A 50 -7.93 14.97 -6.16
CA GLY A 50 -7.30 14.95 -4.83
C GLY A 50 -6.89 13.56 -4.32
N ASP A 51 -7.09 12.49 -5.09
CA ASP A 51 -6.54 11.17 -4.78
C ASP A 51 -5.09 11.05 -5.23
N ILE A 52 -4.33 10.22 -4.51
CA ILE A 52 -2.96 9.87 -4.89
C ILE A 52 -3.01 8.97 -6.13
N SER A 53 -2.47 9.47 -7.23
CA SER A 53 -2.25 8.71 -8.47
C SER A 53 -1.07 7.74 -8.32
N ARG A 54 0.01 8.20 -7.68
CA ARG A 54 1.28 7.48 -7.52
C ARG A 54 2.07 8.02 -6.32
N ALA A 55 2.77 7.13 -5.60
CA ALA A 55 3.67 7.48 -4.51
C ALA A 55 5.06 6.88 -4.75
N ILE A 56 6.07 7.72 -5.01
CA ILE A 56 7.45 7.27 -5.21
C ILE A 56 8.17 7.22 -3.88
N VAL A 57 8.52 6.02 -3.45
CA VAL A 57 9.23 5.72 -2.21
C VAL A 57 10.74 5.72 -2.48
N LYS A 58 11.46 6.56 -1.74
CA LYS A 58 12.92 6.65 -1.77
C LYS A 58 13.46 6.26 -0.40
N VAL A 59 14.13 5.11 -0.33
CA VAL A 59 14.68 4.57 0.92
C VAL A 59 15.64 5.59 1.55
N HIS A 60 15.57 5.77 2.88
CA HIS A 60 16.29 6.78 3.66
C HIS A 60 15.92 8.26 3.41
N GLU A 61 15.18 8.58 2.34
CA GLU A 61 14.82 9.97 2.03
C GLU A 61 13.36 10.27 2.37
N GLY A 62 12.40 9.48 1.88
CA GLY A 62 10.98 9.71 2.12
C GLY A 62 10.08 9.28 0.96
N VAL A 63 9.01 10.04 0.73
CA VAL A 63 8.02 9.75 -0.32
C VAL A 63 7.64 10.99 -1.12
N THR A 64 7.53 10.84 -2.44
CA THR A 64 6.98 11.86 -3.34
C THR A 64 5.59 11.44 -3.84
N LEU A 65 4.58 12.24 -3.55
CA LEU A 65 3.18 11.96 -3.85
C LEU A 65 2.73 12.75 -5.08
N TYR A 66 2.10 12.06 -6.03
CA TYR A 66 1.50 12.63 -7.22
C TYR A 66 -0.02 12.51 -7.11
N PHE A 67 -0.75 13.61 -7.29
CA PHE A 67 -2.21 13.63 -7.16
C PHE A 67 -2.90 13.78 -8.50
N HIS A 68 -4.15 13.33 -8.57
CA HIS A 68 -5.03 13.68 -9.68
C HIS A 68 -5.65 15.08 -9.46
N PRO A 69 -5.85 15.88 -10.54
CA PRO A 69 -5.47 15.57 -11.91
C PRO A 69 -3.96 15.72 -12.14
N THR A 70 -3.37 14.75 -12.86
CA THR A 70 -1.91 14.67 -13.08
C THR A 70 -1.36 15.82 -13.93
N THR A 71 -2.23 16.55 -14.63
CA THR A 71 -1.87 17.66 -15.52
C THR A 71 -1.67 19.00 -14.82
N SER A 72 -2.20 19.18 -13.61
CA SER A 72 -2.13 20.47 -12.91
C SER A 72 -1.60 20.38 -11.48
N SER A 73 -1.54 19.19 -10.89
CA SER A 73 -1.05 19.03 -9.52
C SER A 73 0.46 18.87 -9.50
N GLU A 74 1.13 19.78 -8.79
CA GLU A 74 2.54 19.61 -8.45
C GLU A 74 2.74 18.43 -7.48
N PRO A 75 3.84 17.68 -7.59
CA PRO A 75 4.15 16.60 -6.66
C PRO A 75 4.51 17.13 -5.27
N ILE A 76 4.01 16.46 -4.23
CA ILE A 76 4.31 16.79 -2.83
C ILE A 76 5.44 15.89 -2.34
N ARG A 77 6.49 16.48 -1.78
CA ARG A 77 7.66 15.75 -1.27
C ARG A 77 7.65 15.75 0.25
N ILE A 78 7.55 14.56 0.84
CA ILE A 78 7.60 14.38 2.30
C ILE A 78 8.88 13.62 2.62
N ARG A 79 9.73 14.22 3.45
CA ARG A 79 11.06 13.72 3.79
C ARG A 79 11.15 13.31 5.24
N LEU A 80 11.81 12.18 5.46
CA LEU A 80 12.20 11.71 6.78
C LEU A 80 13.15 12.73 7.42
N HIS A 81 12.94 13.01 8.71
CA HIS A 81 13.73 13.91 9.53
C HIS A 81 13.77 15.39 9.09
N GLU A 82 13.05 15.76 8.02
CA GLU A 82 12.96 17.14 7.54
C GLU A 82 11.51 17.66 7.59
N SER A 83 10.55 16.92 7.02
CA SER A 83 9.16 17.36 6.97
C SER A 83 8.51 17.39 8.34
N THR A 84 7.73 18.44 8.60
CA THR A 84 7.08 18.69 9.89
C THR A 84 5.58 18.38 9.86
N ALA A 85 4.95 18.33 11.03
CA ALA A 85 3.50 18.25 11.17
C ALA A 85 2.78 19.39 10.43
N GLN A 86 3.39 20.59 10.42
CA GLN A 86 2.83 21.74 9.74
C GLN A 86 2.86 21.57 8.22
N ASP A 87 3.97 21.05 7.67
CA ASP A 87 4.08 20.76 6.25
C ASP A 87 3.01 19.74 5.83
N LEU A 88 2.85 18.64 6.60
CA LEU A 88 1.81 17.66 6.34
C LEU A 88 0.39 18.26 6.38
N MET A 89 0.10 19.18 7.30
CA MET A 89 -1.20 19.84 7.38
C MET A 89 -1.45 20.81 6.22
N LEU A 90 -0.41 21.50 5.74
CA LEU A 90 -0.50 22.41 4.60
C LEU A 90 -0.69 21.63 3.29
N ASP A 91 0.03 20.53 3.14
CA ASP A 91 0.09 19.75 1.91
C ASP A 91 -1.07 18.74 1.77
N LEU A 92 -1.40 18.02 2.86
CA LEU A 92 -2.39 16.94 2.85
C LEU A 92 -3.70 17.31 3.57
N GLY A 93 -3.74 18.46 4.22
CA GLY A 93 -4.85 18.85 5.10
C GLY A 93 -4.80 18.13 6.46
N PRO A 94 -5.87 18.26 7.27
CA PRO A 94 -5.93 17.65 8.58
C PRO A 94 -5.94 16.11 8.49
N PRO A 95 -5.22 15.41 9.37
CA PRO A 95 -5.28 13.95 9.44
C PRO A 95 -6.68 13.49 9.87
N ASN A 96 -7.11 12.30 9.42
CA ASN A 96 -8.38 11.73 9.87
C ASN A 96 -8.37 11.39 11.36
N LYS A 97 -7.20 10.97 11.85
CA LYS A 97 -7.00 10.57 13.23
C LYS A 97 -5.59 10.89 13.68
N VAL A 98 -5.47 11.28 14.94
CA VAL A 98 -4.20 11.44 15.64
C VAL A 98 -4.16 10.43 16.78
N HIS A 99 -3.03 9.74 16.95
CA HIS A 99 -2.87 8.72 17.98
C HIS A 99 -1.51 8.85 18.67
N ALA A 100 -1.48 8.97 20.00
CA ALA A 100 -0.23 8.99 20.74
C ALA A 100 0.42 7.60 20.73
N LYS A 101 1.74 7.53 20.53
CA LYS A 101 2.49 6.28 20.64
C LYS A 101 2.73 5.99 22.12
N GLU A 102 1.85 5.22 22.72
CA GLU A 102 1.91 4.87 24.16
C GLU A 102 2.71 3.58 24.42
N ASP A 103 2.80 2.69 23.43
CA ASP A 103 3.53 1.43 23.59
C ASP A 103 5.03 1.60 23.30
N GLU A 104 5.82 1.44 24.36
CA GLU A 104 7.29 1.43 24.35
C GLU A 104 7.88 0.05 24.68
N ARG A 105 7.09 -1.04 24.71
CA ARG A 105 7.59 -2.38 25.09
C ARG A 105 8.76 -2.90 24.23
N MET A 106 8.96 -2.36 23.02
CA MET A 106 10.11 -2.72 22.18
C MET A 106 11.38 -1.88 22.44
N THR A 107 11.30 -0.77 23.19
CA THR A 107 12.47 0.09 23.47
C THR A 107 13.49 -0.59 24.38
N ILE A 108 13.05 -1.52 25.24
CA ILE A 108 13.92 -2.30 26.14
C ILE A 108 14.86 -3.26 25.40
N HIS A 109 14.58 -3.58 24.13
CA HIS A 109 15.38 -4.50 23.31
C HIS A 109 16.26 -3.79 22.27
N ALA A 110 16.23 -2.46 22.19
CA ALA A 110 17.08 -1.69 21.29
C ALA A 110 18.53 -1.67 21.82
N THR A 111 19.43 -2.39 21.15
CA THR A 111 20.85 -2.50 21.55
C THR A 111 21.69 -1.24 21.27
N ALA A 112 21.09 -0.19 20.69
CA ALA A 112 21.75 1.07 20.40
C ALA A 112 20.86 2.24 20.82
N HIS A 113 21.05 2.71 22.06
CA HIS A 113 20.90 4.08 22.59
C HIS A 113 20.31 4.09 24.01
N PRO A 114 21.13 4.22 25.06
CA PRO A 114 20.64 4.61 26.37
C PRO A 114 20.41 6.14 26.39
N ARG A 115 19.19 6.55 26.76
CA ARG A 115 18.80 7.87 27.33
C ARG A 115 18.54 9.05 26.38
N THR A 116 17.27 9.25 26.06
CA THR A 116 16.52 10.50 26.33
C THR A 116 15.10 10.07 26.76
N GLY A 117 14.44 10.83 27.65
CA GLY A 117 13.14 10.44 28.21
C GLY A 117 12.11 10.14 27.11
N SER A 118 11.11 9.31 27.42
CA SER A 118 9.94 8.98 26.57
C SER A 118 9.65 10.11 25.58
N GLU A 119 10.22 9.98 24.38
CA GLU A 119 10.03 10.95 23.31
C GLU A 119 8.58 10.72 22.89
N SER A 120 7.69 11.60 23.33
CA SER A 120 6.25 11.51 23.08
C SER A 120 6.00 11.63 21.57
N CYS A 121 6.09 10.51 20.87
CA CYS A 121 5.81 10.41 19.46
C CYS A 121 4.31 10.21 19.26
N TYR A 122 3.81 10.62 18.11
CA TYR A 122 2.40 10.44 17.78
C TYR A 122 2.22 10.24 16.28
N PHE A 123 1.13 9.58 15.91
CA PHE A 123 0.79 9.27 14.53
C PHE A 123 -0.21 10.28 13.97
N TYR A 124 0.02 10.70 12.74
CA TYR A 124 -1.00 11.24 11.85
C TYR A 124 -1.46 10.15 10.89
N ASN A 125 -2.75 9.82 10.93
CA ASN A 125 -3.35 8.83 10.06
C ASN A 125 -4.16 9.50 8.94
N TYR A 126 -3.78 9.23 7.70
CA TYR A 126 -4.45 9.69 6.49
C TYR A 126 -5.08 8.49 5.76
N PHE A 127 -6.21 8.01 6.30
CA PHE A 127 -6.94 6.86 5.77
C PHE A 127 -7.35 7.06 4.31
N GLN A 128 -7.73 8.28 3.90
CA GLN A 128 -8.05 8.56 2.49
C GLN A 128 -6.87 8.46 1.53
N HIS A 129 -5.63 8.53 2.03
CA HIS A 129 -4.42 8.49 1.22
C HIS A 129 -3.67 7.16 1.36
N GLY A 130 -4.06 6.31 2.30
CA GLY A 130 -3.34 5.08 2.58
C GLY A 130 -1.98 5.34 3.23
N LEU A 131 -1.86 6.40 4.03
CA LEU A 131 -0.60 6.85 4.64
C LEU A 131 -0.76 7.04 6.15
N ASP A 132 0.27 6.67 6.90
CA ASP A 132 0.47 7.13 8.27
C ASP A 132 1.87 7.71 8.44
N PHE A 133 1.99 8.76 9.27
CA PHE A 133 3.25 9.38 9.63
C PHE A 133 3.46 9.28 11.12
N LEU A 134 4.61 8.76 11.56
CA LEU A 134 5.04 8.90 12.95
C LEU A 134 5.83 10.19 13.07
N LEU A 135 5.43 11.04 14.01
CA LEU A 135 6.09 12.29 14.31
C LEU A 135 6.82 12.19 15.65
N SER A 136 7.99 12.82 15.73
CA SER A 136 8.76 13.00 16.95
C SER A 136 8.08 14.00 17.90
N SER A 137 8.65 14.14 19.11
CA SER A 137 8.24 15.17 20.07
C SER A 137 8.40 16.59 19.52
N THR A 138 9.33 16.80 18.58
CA THR A 138 9.57 18.07 17.88
C THR A 138 8.72 18.24 16.63
N HIS A 139 7.69 17.40 16.44
CA HIS A 139 6.76 17.47 15.31
C HIS A 139 7.41 17.21 13.93
N VAL A 140 8.47 16.40 13.87
CA VAL A 140 9.16 16.03 12.63
C VAL A 140 8.83 14.59 12.26
N VAL A 141 8.62 14.31 10.97
CA VAL A 141 8.35 12.96 10.46
C VAL A 141 9.57 12.07 10.64
N ILE A 142 9.41 10.95 11.35
CA ILE A 142 10.47 9.96 11.62
C ILE A 142 10.15 8.56 11.08
N LYS A 143 8.90 8.32 10.67
CA LYS A 143 8.49 7.09 9.98
C LYS A 143 7.34 7.38 9.04
N ILE A 144 7.36 6.73 7.88
CA ILE A 144 6.27 6.78 6.90
C ILE A 144 5.76 5.36 6.71
N ILE A 145 4.44 5.17 6.81
CA ILE A 145 3.76 3.88 6.63
C ILE A 145 2.81 4.02 5.46
N ILE A 146 2.90 3.10 4.50
CA ILE A 146 2.13 3.15 3.25
C ILE A 146 1.36 1.84 3.09
N HIS A 147 0.06 1.94 2.84
CA HIS A 147 -0.86 0.80 2.81
C HIS A 147 -1.31 0.45 1.39
N SER A 148 -1.19 -0.82 1.02
CA SER A 148 -1.55 -1.34 -0.31
C SER A 148 -3.04 -1.66 -0.47
N ASN A 149 -3.81 -1.73 0.62
CA ASN A 149 -5.23 -2.12 0.64
C ASN A 149 -5.53 -3.37 -0.22
N ILE A 150 -4.86 -4.48 0.11
CA ILE A 150 -5.00 -5.77 -0.58
C ILE A 150 -6.21 -6.52 -0.02
N PRO A 151 -7.13 -7.02 -0.86
CA PRO A 151 -8.26 -7.84 -0.41
C PRO A 151 -7.79 -9.05 0.39
N GLY A 152 -8.47 -9.30 1.51
CA GLY A 152 -8.12 -10.39 2.42
C GLY A 152 -6.92 -10.10 3.32
N SER A 153 -6.36 -8.88 3.31
CA SER A 153 -5.47 -8.44 4.38
C SER A 153 -6.27 -7.99 5.60
N PRO A 154 -5.70 -8.08 6.81
CA PRO A 154 -6.36 -7.66 8.05
C PRO A 154 -6.85 -6.19 8.08
N LEU A 155 -6.20 -5.31 7.30
CA LEU A 155 -6.52 -3.89 7.25
C LEU A 155 -7.29 -3.49 5.96
N PHE A 156 -7.81 -4.46 5.21
CA PHE A 156 -8.58 -4.19 4.01
C PHE A 156 -9.79 -3.29 4.32
N GLN A 157 -10.06 -2.32 3.43
CA GLN A 157 -11.10 -1.28 3.57
C GLN A 157 -10.89 -0.26 4.71
N ARG A 158 -9.87 -0.41 5.56
CA ARG A 158 -9.54 0.62 6.55
C ARG A 158 -8.82 1.82 5.93
N TYR A 159 -7.96 1.54 4.96
CA TYR A 159 -7.17 2.53 4.23
C TYR A 159 -7.51 2.50 2.75
N LYS A 160 -7.51 3.66 2.08
CA LYS A 160 -7.48 3.72 0.62
C LYS A 160 -6.16 3.09 0.12
N ARG A 161 -6.18 2.55 -1.10
CA ARG A 161 -4.97 2.01 -1.72
C ARG A 161 -4.04 3.16 -2.07
N CYS A 162 -2.79 3.10 -1.62
CA CYS A 162 -1.73 3.96 -2.12
C CYS A 162 -0.95 3.21 -3.22
N ASN A 163 -0.89 3.79 -4.42
CA ASN A 163 -0.16 3.23 -5.56
C ASN A 163 1.33 3.53 -5.44
N TRP A 164 2.00 2.86 -4.51
CA TRP A 164 3.41 3.09 -4.24
C TRP A 164 4.34 2.35 -5.19
N GLU A 165 5.51 2.95 -5.43
CA GLU A 165 6.63 2.39 -6.19
C GLU A 165 7.93 2.70 -5.45
N ILE A 166 8.71 1.67 -5.11
CA ILE A 166 10.03 1.80 -4.53
C ILE A 166 11.02 2.11 -5.65
N GLU A 167 11.69 3.25 -5.54
CA GLU A 167 12.74 3.69 -6.46
C GLU A 167 14.09 3.12 -6.04
N GLY A 168 14.83 2.60 -7.01
CA GLY A 168 16.16 2.04 -6.83
C GLY A 168 17.24 3.12 -6.90
N ARG A 169 18.50 2.67 -6.82
CA ARG A 169 19.63 3.55 -7.13
C ARG A 169 19.70 3.76 -8.65
N PRO A 170 20.01 4.98 -9.12
CA PRO A 170 20.34 5.21 -10.53
C PRO A 170 21.46 4.29 -10.97
N GLU A 171 21.38 3.74 -12.19
CA GLU A 171 22.43 2.87 -12.72
C GLU A 171 23.66 3.68 -13.19
N ASP A 172 23.45 4.93 -13.62
CA ASP A 172 24.48 5.92 -13.94
C ASP A 172 24.00 7.37 -13.64
N ASP A 173 24.88 8.36 -13.83
CA ASP A 173 24.59 9.78 -13.59
C ASP A 173 23.67 10.41 -14.67
N GLU A 174 23.38 9.69 -15.76
CA GLU A 174 22.53 10.13 -16.88
C GLU A 174 21.13 9.48 -16.88
N ASP A 175 20.86 8.60 -15.91
CA ASP A 175 19.59 7.89 -15.79
C ASP A 175 18.47 8.80 -15.28
N ASP A 176 17.76 9.42 -16.22
CA ASP A 176 16.58 10.23 -15.96
C ASP A 176 15.41 9.43 -15.36
N THR A 177 15.43 8.09 -15.39
CA THR A 177 14.33 7.24 -14.90
C THR A 177 14.85 5.99 -14.19
N PRO A 178 15.25 6.13 -12.90
CA PRO A 178 15.72 4.99 -12.11
C PRO A 178 14.71 3.84 -12.07
N PRO A 179 15.18 2.59 -11.95
CA PRO A 179 14.29 1.43 -11.91
C PRO A 179 13.36 1.48 -10.70
N ARG A 180 12.13 0.98 -10.87
CA ARG A 180 11.09 1.00 -9.83
C ARG A 180 10.41 -0.36 -9.67
N ARG A 181 9.94 -0.64 -8.46
CA ARG A 181 9.06 -1.79 -8.15
C ARG A 181 7.82 -1.34 -7.41
N GLY A 182 6.66 -1.70 -7.94
CA GLY A 182 5.36 -1.23 -7.48
C GLY A 182 4.64 -2.21 -6.55
N PHE A 183 3.54 -1.75 -5.97
CA PHE A 183 2.67 -2.59 -5.13
C PHE A 183 2.10 -3.84 -5.83
N TYR A 184 2.10 -3.85 -7.16
CA TYR A 184 1.65 -4.97 -7.99
C TYR A 184 2.71 -6.06 -8.16
N ASP A 185 3.98 -5.78 -7.83
CA ASP A 185 5.05 -6.77 -7.89
C ASP A 185 4.98 -7.76 -6.73
N ARG A 186 5.44 -8.98 -6.97
CA ARG A 186 5.57 -10.01 -5.93
C ARG A 186 6.70 -9.67 -4.97
N PHE A 187 6.56 -10.10 -3.72
CA PHE A 187 7.55 -9.88 -2.67
C PHE A 187 8.96 -10.35 -3.09
N GLU A 188 9.08 -11.49 -3.76
CA GLU A 188 10.39 -12.04 -4.16
C GLU A 188 11.13 -11.09 -5.12
N THR A 189 10.40 -10.46 -6.04
CA THR A 189 10.94 -9.47 -6.97
C THR A 189 11.39 -8.20 -6.24
N ILE A 190 10.59 -7.71 -5.30
CA ILE A 190 10.90 -6.51 -4.51
C ILE A 190 12.08 -6.79 -3.57
N SER A 191 12.10 -7.96 -2.95
CA SER A 191 13.18 -8.42 -2.07
C SER A 191 14.52 -8.43 -2.79
N HIS A 192 14.57 -9.08 -3.96
CA HIS A 192 15.78 -9.12 -4.79
C HIS A 192 16.20 -7.71 -5.27
N PHE A 193 15.23 -6.83 -5.53
CA PHE A 193 15.48 -5.45 -5.91
C PHE A 193 16.10 -4.61 -4.77
N LEU A 194 15.63 -4.79 -3.54
CA LEU A 194 16.16 -4.11 -2.35
C LEU A 194 17.51 -4.68 -1.90
N SER A 195 17.68 -6.00 -2.00
CA SER A 195 18.89 -6.70 -1.65
C SER A 195 19.02 -7.95 -2.53
N PRO A 196 20.00 -8.01 -3.45
CA PRO A 196 20.23 -9.21 -4.28
C PRO A 196 20.67 -10.45 -3.49
N ARG A 197 20.90 -10.33 -2.18
CA ARG A 197 21.28 -11.43 -1.29
C ARG A 197 20.04 -12.17 -0.80
N GLU A 198 20.24 -13.26 -0.06
CA GLU A 198 19.14 -13.97 0.59
C GLU A 198 18.32 -13.01 1.47
N PRO A 199 16.97 -13.10 1.44
CA PRO A 199 16.12 -12.22 2.22
C PRO A 199 16.46 -12.30 3.71
N PRO A 200 16.39 -11.15 4.42
CA PRO A 200 16.63 -11.11 5.85
C PRO A 200 15.61 -11.98 6.60
N PRO A 201 15.95 -12.45 7.82
CA PRO A 201 15.01 -13.21 8.64
C PRO A 201 13.73 -12.41 8.85
N SER A 202 12.59 -13.08 8.69
CA SER A 202 11.28 -12.48 8.87
C SER A 202 10.80 -12.59 10.31
N MET A 203 10.05 -11.60 10.78
CA MET A 203 9.27 -11.68 12.02
C MET A 203 7.80 -11.99 11.70
N LEU A 204 7.19 -12.93 12.43
CA LEU A 204 5.76 -13.19 12.32
C LEU A 204 5.01 -12.08 13.06
N LEU A 205 4.00 -11.50 12.41
CA LEU A 205 3.05 -10.57 13.00
C LEU A 205 1.67 -11.22 12.98
N ASP A 206 1.15 -11.59 14.15
CA ASP A 206 -0.23 -12.03 14.32
C ASP A 206 -1.06 -10.90 14.92
N ARG A 207 -2.10 -10.47 14.22
CA ARG A 207 -2.96 -9.36 14.65
C ARG A 207 -4.07 -9.80 15.62
N THR A 208 -4.17 -11.09 15.94
CA THR A 208 -5.14 -11.64 16.88
C THR A 208 -4.53 -11.97 18.23
N ASP A 209 -3.19 -11.94 18.37
CA ASP A 209 -2.49 -12.29 19.61
C ASP A 209 -2.86 -11.41 20.81
N ASP A 210 -3.25 -10.15 20.59
CA ASP A 210 -3.62 -9.22 21.66
C ASP A 210 -5.13 -9.23 22.00
N GLU A 211 -5.98 -9.85 21.16
CA GLU A 211 -7.43 -9.86 21.33
C GLU A 211 -8.03 -11.26 21.11
N ASP A 212 -8.17 -12.04 22.19
CA ASP A 212 -8.71 -13.41 22.19
C ASP A 212 -10.08 -13.59 21.48
N ALA A 213 -10.86 -12.50 21.34
CA ALA A 213 -12.19 -12.52 20.72
C ALA A 213 -12.18 -12.13 19.23
N LEU A 214 -11.06 -11.67 18.70
CA LEU A 214 -10.95 -11.19 17.33
C LEU A 214 -10.54 -12.33 16.39
N THR A 215 -11.42 -12.72 15.47
CA THR A 215 -11.10 -13.70 14.42
C THR A 215 -11.02 -12.98 13.07
N LEU A 216 -9.80 -12.80 12.57
CA LEU A 216 -9.57 -12.20 11.25
C LEU A 216 -9.17 -13.27 10.24
N PRO A 217 -9.73 -13.25 9.02
CA PRO A 217 -9.18 -14.03 7.92
C PRO A 217 -7.77 -13.52 7.60
N ASN A 218 -6.81 -14.43 7.45
CA ASN A 218 -5.39 -14.12 7.21
C ASN A 218 -4.78 -13.14 8.23
N ALA A 219 -5.02 -13.42 9.53
CA ALA A 219 -4.54 -12.61 10.64
C ALA A 219 -3.01 -12.43 10.69
N THR A 220 -2.27 -13.35 10.07
CA THR A 220 -0.81 -13.45 10.12
C THR A 220 -0.14 -12.87 8.88
N THR A 221 0.86 -12.03 9.10
CA THR A 221 1.77 -11.50 8.08
C THR A 221 3.22 -11.65 8.51
N ARG A 222 4.16 -11.43 7.59
CA ARG A 222 5.61 -11.48 7.86
C ARG A 222 6.25 -10.13 7.63
N LEU A 223 7.04 -9.67 8.60
CA LEU A 223 7.84 -8.45 8.51
C LEU A 223 9.24 -8.79 8.05
N HIS A 224 9.65 -8.24 6.91
CA HIS A 224 11.00 -8.36 6.37
C HIS A 224 11.69 -7.00 6.43
N GLY A 225 12.76 -6.90 7.24
CA GLY A 225 13.49 -5.65 7.45
C GLY A 225 14.77 -5.56 6.60
N TYR A 226 14.87 -4.52 5.80
CA TYR A 226 16.05 -4.12 5.04
C TYR A 226 16.61 -2.82 5.62
N ASP A 227 17.72 -2.35 5.06
CA ASP A 227 18.29 -1.05 5.41
C ASP A 227 17.33 0.09 5.00
N GLY A 228 16.81 0.84 5.98
CA GLY A 228 15.89 1.97 5.80
C GLY A 228 14.45 1.64 5.39
N ILE A 229 14.07 0.35 5.28
CA ILE A 229 12.73 -0.06 4.85
C ILE A 229 12.32 -1.42 5.43
N VAL A 230 11.08 -1.54 5.90
CA VAL A 230 10.46 -2.80 6.31
C VAL A 230 9.24 -3.06 5.43
N LEU A 231 9.10 -4.30 4.97
CA LEU A 231 7.97 -4.77 4.19
C LEU A 231 7.12 -5.72 5.04
N GLU A 232 5.83 -5.47 5.14
CA GLU A 232 4.85 -6.43 5.65
C GLU A 232 4.28 -7.23 4.48
N VAL A 233 4.38 -8.55 4.57
CA VAL A 233 4.09 -9.48 3.47
C VAL A 233 3.02 -10.47 3.89
N SER A 234 2.01 -10.66 3.05
CA SER A 234 0.98 -11.69 3.24
C SER A 234 1.50 -13.08 2.87
N GLU A 235 0.74 -14.12 3.22
CA GLU A 235 1.02 -15.50 2.82
C GLU A 235 0.99 -15.70 1.28
N SER A 236 0.32 -14.80 0.56
CA SER A 236 0.26 -14.79 -0.91
C SER A 236 1.44 -14.06 -1.58
N SER A 237 2.53 -13.78 -0.86
CA SER A 237 3.69 -13.02 -1.35
C SER A 237 3.33 -11.62 -1.90
N GLN A 238 2.34 -10.96 -1.30
CA GLN A 238 1.98 -9.58 -1.62
C GLN A 238 2.43 -8.66 -0.50
N VAL A 239 3.03 -7.51 -0.85
CA VAL A 239 3.41 -6.49 0.13
C VAL A 239 2.16 -5.69 0.51
N VAL A 240 1.70 -5.85 1.74
CA VAL A 240 0.50 -5.18 2.26
C VAL A 240 0.79 -3.81 2.85
N THR A 241 2.00 -3.64 3.41
CA THR A 241 2.46 -2.39 4.04
C THR A 241 3.94 -2.15 3.75
N VAL A 242 4.31 -0.91 3.45
CA VAL A 242 5.70 -0.44 3.36
C VAL A 242 5.96 0.54 4.50
N MET A 243 7.06 0.35 5.23
CA MET A 243 7.46 1.22 6.34
C MET A 243 8.87 1.77 6.09
N LEU A 244 9.00 3.09 6.00
CA LEU A 244 10.28 3.81 5.86
C LEU A 244 10.65 4.47 7.18
N PHE A 245 11.92 4.46 7.54
CA PHE A 245 12.45 5.02 8.79
C PHE A 245 13.91 5.42 8.64
#